data_AF-A0A9Q0NDZ0-F1
#
_entry.id   AF-A0A9Q0NDZ0-F1
#
_cell.length_a   1.000
_cell.length_b   1.000
_cell.length_c   1.000
_cell.angle_alpha   90.00
_cell.angle_beta   90.00
_cell.angle_gamma   90.00
#
_symmetry.space_group_name_H-M   'P 1'
#
loop_
_entity.id
_entity.type
_entity.pdbx_description
1 polymer ?
#
loop_
_entity_poly.entity_id
_entity_poly.type
_entity_poly.pdbx_seq_one_letter_code
_entity_poly.pdbx_strand_id
1 'polypeptide(L)'
;IIVEVTLNTVELYKTRAYNKIVSDDIITNGEAVELARNTDILSLYWFPQFKEVVVSSWIIVDVNTPGTDYSNDHVPSTYSIFALFASVSKEIALTLTESQCAAANTLGYTMLHLMEFFLELALVLPVPYYVPIYANQQGIFRNPAIGYYDEMLAPVCHDKPQGILGAACVWSHGSNKMTLLNNEFSLDISELSSFINATKDIMKKTPTAYPMQGILLRFSEKSDLYMSTAYGRQTVHFEFFVLSRDDIYNRVSASLAGHQTILQTLTKEFSGRSHWGKSGMVYHNSESLEMKLNETARKQFIKVMETYDPNGVFMNSFGYRLKRNGTKVDVDPQTTHCAILDNCFCSKDSDCGVNQICTTLTGYKYNVCKTRNEVPPITYKNLFPPPFGIVSYIVSTIPTAVVSLFHNCSLKDAAATIGALFQSLKLSEKVSVTATTLFTELGKFNSSKDVVHALRDVFIGTING
;
A
#
# COMPACT_ATOMS: atom_id res chain seq x y z
N ILE A 1 26.55 21.56 -22.03
CA ILE A 1 27.03 21.42 -20.64
C ILE A 1 27.77 20.09 -20.58
N ILE A 2 29.08 20.12 -20.27
CA ILE A 2 29.85 18.90 -19.98
C ILE A 2 30.02 18.90 -18.47
N VAL A 3 29.57 17.84 -17.80
CA VAL A 3 29.71 17.66 -16.36
C VAL A 3 30.71 16.54 -16.14
N GLU A 4 31.82 16.85 -15.46
CA GLU A 4 32.78 15.85 -14.99
C GLU A 4 32.33 15.39 -13.60
N VAL A 5 32.13 14.07 -13.43
CA VAL A 5 31.69 13.47 -12.18
C VAL A 5 32.73 12.45 -11.75
N THR A 6 33.26 12.60 -10.53
CA THR A 6 34.08 11.57 -9.88
C THR A 6 33.17 10.73 -8.98
N LEU A 7 33.14 9.42 -9.20
CA LEU A 7 32.37 8.48 -8.39
C LEU A 7 33.31 7.75 -7.43
N ASN A 8 33.00 7.76 -6.14
CA ASN A 8 33.65 6.89 -5.18
C ASN A 8 33.01 5.50 -5.26
N THR A 9 33.83 4.48 -5.52
CA THR A 9 33.41 3.08 -5.54
C THR A 9 33.80 2.37 -4.25
N VAL A 10 33.03 1.37 -3.86
CA VAL A 10 33.37 0.42 -2.78
C VAL A 10 33.78 -0.92 -3.38
N GLU A 11 34.52 -1.73 -2.63
CA GLU A 11 34.82 -3.11 -3.03
C GLU A 11 33.52 -3.90 -3.25
N LEU A 12 33.57 -4.89 -4.14
CA LEU A 12 32.42 -5.77 -4.35
C LEU A 12 32.20 -6.64 -3.11
N TYR A 13 30.97 -6.73 -2.65
CA TYR A 13 30.58 -7.54 -1.50
C TYR A 13 29.28 -8.30 -1.76
N LYS A 14 29.01 -9.27 -0.88
CA LYS A 14 27.75 -9.97 -0.80
C LYS A 14 26.99 -9.56 0.45
N THR A 15 25.69 -9.81 0.46
CA THR A 15 24.85 -9.63 1.63
C THR A 15 24.24 -10.96 2.03
N ARG A 16 24.11 -11.20 3.34
CA ARG A 16 23.26 -12.24 3.90
C ARG A 16 21.99 -11.59 4.43
N ALA A 17 20.85 -11.92 3.83
CA ALA A 17 19.53 -11.48 4.27
C ALA A 17 18.83 -12.61 5.05
N TYR A 18 18.12 -12.26 6.12
CA TYR A 18 17.32 -13.20 6.90
C TYR A 18 16.03 -12.56 7.38
N ASN A 19 14.91 -13.23 7.08
CA ASN A 19 13.58 -12.79 7.49
C ASN A 19 13.02 -13.69 8.59
N LYS A 20 12.44 -13.09 9.63
CA LYS A 20 11.70 -13.81 10.68
C LYS A 20 10.50 -13.00 11.15
N ILE A 21 9.43 -13.70 11.53
CA ILE A 21 8.26 -13.10 12.19
C ILE A 21 8.56 -13.00 13.69
N VAL A 22 8.31 -11.83 14.27
CA VAL A 22 8.35 -11.58 15.72
C VAL A 22 7.16 -10.71 16.14
N SER A 23 6.96 -10.54 17.44
CA SER A 23 5.94 -9.62 17.96
C SER A 23 6.25 -8.17 17.60
N ASP A 24 5.22 -7.37 17.31
CA ASP A 24 5.37 -5.94 17.02
C ASP A 24 5.78 -5.08 18.23
N ASP A 25 5.89 -5.67 19.43
CA ASP A 25 6.43 -5.01 20.62
C ASP A 25 7.90 -4.57 20.43
N ILE A 26 8.64 -5.21 19.52
CA ILE A 26 10.04 -4.82 19.23
C ILE A 26 10.15 -3.38 18.73
N ILE A 27 9.07 -2.82 18.15
CA ILE A 27 9.06 -1.48 17.57
C ILE A 27 8.99 -0.42 18.70
N THR A 28 8.34 -0.74 19.82
CA THR A 28 8.10 0.20 20.92
C THR A 28 9.05 0.01 22.11
N ASN A 29 9.67 -1.16 22.26
CA ASN A 29 10.54 -1.50 23.39
C ASN A 29 12.04 -1.10 23.19
N GLY A 30 12.39 -0.59 22.01
CA GLY A 30 13.76 -0.18 21.66
C GLY A 30 14.60 -1.22 20.91
N GLU A 31 14.16 -2.48 20.85
CA GLU A 31 14.87 -3.58 20.18
C GLU A 31 15.02 -3.32 18.67
N ALA A 32 14.01 -2.77 18.00
CA ALA A 32 14.10 -2.38 16.59
C ALA A 32 15.23 -1.36 16.33
N VAL A 33 15.44 -0.42 17.25
CA VAL A 33 16.50 0.59 17.15
C VAL A 33 17.88 -0.03 17.38
N GLU A 34 17.97 -0.97 18.32
CA GLU A 34 19.21 -1.73 18.56
C GLU A 34 19.56 -2.62 17.36
N LEU A 35 18.58 -3.33 16.80
CA LEU A 35 18.74 -4.10 15.57
C LEU A 35 19.25 -3.21 14.44
N ALA A 36 18.65 -2.03 14.22
CA ALA A 36 19.05 -1.11 13.16
C ALA A 36 20.52 -0.67 13.26
N ARG A 37 21.06 -0.55 14.48
CA ARG A 37 22.46 -0.18 14.73
C ARG A 37 23.43 -1.35 14.54
N ASN A 38 22.94 -2.57 14.63
CA ASN A 38 23.73 -3.80 14.61
C ASN A 38 23.63 -4.56 13.28
N THR A 39 22.93 -4.02 12.28
CA THR A 39 22.78 -4.58 10.94
C THR A 39 23.16 -3.54 9.89
N ASP A 40 23.64 -3.97 8.73
CA ASP A 40 23.95 -3.06 7.63
C ASP A 40 22.69 -2.51 6.97
N ILE A 41 21.63 -3.32 6.87
CA ILE A 41 20.30 -2.89 6.41
C ILE A 41 19.23 -3.59 7.26
N LEU A 42 18.26 -2.80 7.73
CA LEU A 42 17.08 -3.28 8.44
C LEU A 42 15.81 -2.75 7.78
N SER A 43 14.96 -3.69 7.40
CA SER A 43 13.57 -3.43 7.01
C SER A 43 12.63 -4.16 7.96
N LEU A 44 11.60 -3.49 8.44
CA LEU A 44 10.54 -4.11 9.25
C LEU A 44 9.22 -4.00 8.50
N TYR A 45 8.59 -5.12 8.17
CA TYR A 45 7.26 -5.15 7.58
C TYR A 45 6.26 -5.35 8.71
N TRP A 46 5.68 -4.25 9.19
CA TRP A 46 4.76 -4.27 10.32
C TRP A 46 3.35 -4.61 9.85
N PHE A 47 2.75 -5.64 10.43
CA PHE A 47 1.37 -6.06 10.22
C PHE A 47 0.59 -5.86 11.53
N PRO A 48 0.10 -4.63 11.79
CA PRO A 48 -0.47 -4.28 13.09
C PRO A 48 -1.71 -5.11 13.45
N GLN A 49 -2.43 -5.57 12.42
CA GLN A 49 -3.62 -6.40 12.59
C GLN A 49 -3.31 -7.73 13.27
N PHE A 50 -2.12 -8.28 13.03
CA PHE A 50 -1.66 -9.55 13.60
C PHE A 50 -0.77 -9.34 14.83
N LYS A 51 -0.40 -8.08 15.13
CA LYS A 51 0.58 -7.70 16.16
C LYS A 51 1.95 -8.34 15.91
N GLU A 52 2.26 -8.50 14.63
CA GLU A 52 3.44 -9.16 14.14
C GLU A 52 4.22 -8.21 13.24
N VAL A 53 5.52 -8.46 13.16
CA VAL A 53 6.44 -7.75 12.29
C VAL A 53 7.41 -8.75 11.69
N VAL A 54 7.58 -8.69 10.38
CA VAL A 54 8.65 -9.41 9.71
C VAL A 54 9.91 -8.57 9.81
N VAL A 55 10.88 -9.05 10.56
CA VAL A 55 12.22 -8.46 10.66
C VAL A 55 13.04 -8.98 9.50
N SER A 56 13.45 -8.10 8.59
CA SER A 56 14.38 -8.39 7.50
C SER A 56 15.73 -7.75 7.80
N SER A 57 16.67 -8.58 8.25
CA SER A 57 18.02 -8.16 8.65
C SER A 57 19.04 -8.58 7.61
N TRP A 58 19.89 -7.63 7.23
CA TRP A 58 20.92 -7.83 6.22
C TRP A 58 22.26 -7.45 6.80
N ILE A 59 23.24 -8.32 6.56
CA ILE A 59 24.64 -8.07 6.90
C ILE A 59 25.52 -8.23 5.67
N ILE A 60 26.52 -7.37 5.55
CA ILE A 60 27.59 -7.51 4.57
C ILE A 60 28.45 -8.71 4.95
N VAL A 61 28.77 -9.53 3.95
CA VAL A 61 29.64 -10.70 4.09
C VAL A 61 30.71 -10.68 3.00
N ASP A 62 31.80 -11.40 3.25
CA ASP A 62 32.90 -11.53 2.29
C ASP A 62 32.40 -12.04 0.93
N VAL A 63 32.94 -11.49 -0.15
CA VAL A 63 32.53 -11.82 -1.53
C VAL A 63 32.70 -13.31 -1.86
N ASN A 64 33.63 -14.01 -1.20
CA ASN A 64 33.87 -15.44 -1.35
C ASN A 64 32.86 -16.30 -0.57
N THR A 65 31.97 -15.70 0.23
CA THR A 65 30.90 -16.43 0.90
C THR A 65 30.03 -17.12 -0.16
N PRO A 66 29.79 -18.45 -0.06
CA PRO A 66 28.98 -19.17 -1.04
C PRO A 66 27.53 -18.65 -1.08
N GLY A 67 27.01 -18.48 -2.29
CA GLY A 67 25.65 -17.96 -2.53
C GLY A 67 25.60 -17.08 -3.77
N THR A 68 24.52 -17.21 -4.53
CA THR A 68 24.17 -16.38 -5.71
C THR A 68 22.66 -16.19 -5.72
N ASP A 69 22.08 -16.05 -4.52
CA ASP A 69 20.67 -15.77 -4.36
C ASP A 69 20.39 -14.32 -4.77
N TYR A 70 19.14 -14.02 -5.09
CA TYR A 70 18.68 -12.68 -5.43
C TYR A 70 17.40 -12.36 -4.64
N SER A 71 17.03 -11.07 -4.62
CA SER A 71 15.82 -10.62 -3.96
C SER A 71 14.78 -10.07 -4.92
N ASN A 72 13.51 -10.28 -4.57
CA ASN A 72 12.34 -9.61 -5.14
C ASN A 72 11.78 -8.55 -4.16
N ASP A 73 12.59 -8.08 -3.20
CA ASP A 73 12.19 -7.11 -2.18
C ASP A 73 11.95 -5.70 -2.76
N HIS A 74 11.26 -4.83 -2.02
CA HIS A 74 10.96 -3.41 -2.28
C HIS A 74 10.08 -3.09 -3.49
N VAL A 75 9.92 -4.03 -4.41
CA VAL A 75 9.01 -3.98 -5.54
C VAL A 75 8.33 -5.35 -5.61
N PRO A 76 7.04 -5.48 -5.27
CA PRO A 76 6.38 -6.77 -5.39
C PRO A 76 6.38 -7.18 -6.87
N SER A 77 7.38 -7.98 -7.25
CA SER A 77 7.34 -8.77 -8.46
C SER A 77 6.19 -9.74 -8.28
N THR A 78 5.28 -9.75 -9.24
CA THR A 78 4.14 -10.65 -9.21
C THR A 78 4.22 -11.57 -10.40
N TYR A 79 3.85 -12.83 -10.22
CA TYR A 79 3.54 -13.65 -11.37
C TYR A 79 2.39 -13.02 -12.14
N SER A 80 2.41 -13.06 -13.47
CA SER A 80 1.34 -12.51 -14.30
C SER A 80 -0.05 -13.03 -13.91
N ILE A 81 -0.14 -14.30 -13.50
CA ILE A 81 -1.38 -14.89 -12.96
C ILE A 81 -1.79 -14.29 -11.62
N PHE A 82 -0.82 -13.99 -10.74
CA PHE A 82 -1.09 -13.27 -9.49
C PHE A 82 -1.55 -11.85 -9.79
N ALA A 83 -0.92 -11.11 -10.71
CA ALA A 83 -1.34 -9.76 -11.06
C ALA A 83 -2.82 -9.72 -11.53
N LEU A 84 -3.23 -10.69 -12.35
CA LEU A 84 -4.63 -10.82 -12.76
C LEU A 84 -5.56 -11.07 -11.57
N PHE A 85 -5.28 -12.10 -10.76
CA PHE A 85 -6.14 -12.42 -9.61
C PHE A 85 -6.12 -11.33 -8.56
N ALA A 86 -4.96 -10.77 -8.22
CA ALA A 86 -4.80 -9.70 -7.27
C ALA A 86 -5.55 -8.44 -7.71
N SER A 87 -5.51 -8.06 -8.99
CA SER A 87 -6.28 -6.92 -9.51
C SER A 87 -7.79 -7.12 -9.36
N VAL A 88 -8.30 -8.30 -9.70
CA VAL A 88 -9.74 -8.62 -9.55
C VAL A 88 -10.13 -8.68 -8.06
N SER A 89 -9.31 -9.34 -7.26
CA SER A 89 -9.51 -9.50 -5.81
C SER A 89 -9.51 -8.17 -5.09
N LYS A 90 -8.59 -7.28 -5.47
CA LYS A 90 -8.50 -5.88 -5.04
C LYS A 90 -9.82 -5.17 -5.33
N GLU A 91 -10.29 -5.17 -6.58
CA GLU A 91 -11.54 -4.46 -6.94
C GLU A 91 -12.79 -5.03 -6.24
N ILE A 92 -12.86 -6.36 -6.05
CA ILE A 92 -13.93 -7.00 -5.30
C ILE A 92 -13.88 -6.55 -3.83
N ALA A 93 -12.74 -6.67 -3.18
CA ALA A 93 -12.57 -6.29 -1.78
C ALA A 93 -12.92 -4.81 -1.57
N LEU A 94 -12.41 -3.92 -2.43
CA LEU A 94 -12.68 -2.48 -2.36
C LEU A 94 -14.16 -2.15 -2.61
N THR A 95 -14.82 -2.85 -3.54
CA THR A 95 -16.27 -2.71 -3.76
C THR A 95 -17.07 -3.14 -2.54
N LEU A 96 -16.69 -4.24 -1.90
CA LEU A 96 -17.33 -4.72 -0.68
C LEU A 96 -17.14 -3.73 0.48
N THR A 97 -15.94 -3.16 0.65
CA THR A 97 -15.68 -2.13 1.69
C THR A 97 -16.40 -0.80 1.46
N GLU A 98 -16.87 -0.53 0.25
CA GLU A 98 -17.70 0.65 -0.06
C GLU A 98 -19.19 0.38 0.22
N SER A 99 -19.59 -0.89 0.32
CA SER A 99 -20.98 -1.27 0.50
C SER A 99 -21.55 -0.69 1.80
N GLN A 100 -22.78 -0.17 1.70
CA GLN A 100 -23.56 0.29 2.85
C GLN A 100 -24.10 -0.88 3.69
N CYS A 101 -24.03 -2.11 3.19
CA CYS A 101 -24.39 -3.30 3.95
C CYS A 101 -23.22 -3.72 4.85
N ALA A 102 -23.45 -3.75 6.17
CA ALA A 102 -22.42 -4.10 7.15
C ALA A 102 -21.80 -5.50 6.90
N ALA A 103 -22.58 -6.50 6.49
CA ALA A 103 -22.07 -7.84 6.19
C ALA A 103 -21.12 -7.83 4.98
N ALA A 104 -21.50 -7.12 3.91
CA ALA A 104 -20.66 -6.92 2.73
C ALA A 104 -19.36 -6.18 3.09
N ASN A 105 -19.49 -5.10 3.84
CA ASN A 105 -18.39 -4.27 4.29
C ASN A 105 -17.37 -5.05 5.14
N THR A 106 -17.88 -5.84 6.09
CA THR A 106 -17.09 -6.77 6.93
C THR A 106 -16.34 -7.79 6.09
N LEU A 107 -16.99 -8.35 5.07
CA LEU A 107 -16.36 -9.30 4.16
C LEU A 107 -15.24 -8.64 3.34
N GLY A 108 -15.46 -7.41 2.85
CA GLY A 108 -14.45 -6.64 2.13
C GLY A 108 -13.18 -6.46 2.96
N TYR A 109 -13.31 -6.00 4.21
CA TYR A 109 -12.18 -5.89 5.13
C TYR A 109 -11.54 -7.26 5.43
N THR A 110 -12.33 -8.32 5.59
CA THR A 110 -11.82 -9.69 5.76
C THR A 110 -10.92 -10.12 4.61
N MET A 111 -11.32 -9.82 3.37
CA MET A 111 -10.50 -10.11 2.20
C MET A 111 -9.18 -9.34 2.20
N LEU A 112 -9.20 -8.05 2.58
CA LEU A 112 -7.98 -7.24 2.65
C LEU A 112 -7.01 -7.78 3.72
N HIS A 113 -7.50 -8.16 4.88
CA HIS A 113 -6.65 -8.75 5.93
C HIS A 113 -6.14 -10.15 5.56
N LEU A 114 -6.89 -10.94 4.79
CA LEU A 114 -6.36 -12.17 4.23
C LEU A 114 -5.19 -11.93 3.26
N MET A 115 -5.26 -10.87 2.45
CA MET A 115 -4.14 -10.47 1.60
C MET A 115 -2.90 -10.12 2.43
N GLU A 116 -3.07 -9.35 3.51
CA GLU A 116 -1.99 -9.04 4.47
C GLU A 116 -1.34 -10.30 5.03
N PHE A 117 -2.16 -11.25 5.49
CA PHE A 117 -1.68 -12.48 6.11
C PHE A 117 -0.84 -13.32 5.14
N PHE A 118 -1.32 -13.54 3.91
CA PHE A 118 -0.57 -14.32 2.92
C PHE A 118 0.73 -13.63 2.50
N LEU A 119 0.71 -12.30 2.44
CA LEU A 119 1.86 -11.50 2.14
C LEU A 119 2.91 -11.56 3.27
N GLU A 120 2.50 -11.44 4.53
CA GLU A 120 3.39 -11.62 5.69
C GLU A 120 4.10 -12.98 5.63
N LEU A 121 3.34 -14.05 5.36
CA LEU A 121 3.91 -15.38 5.19
C LEU A 121 4.87 -15.45 3.99
N ALA A 122 4.54 -14.81 2.87
CA ALA A 122 5.37 -14.81 1.66
C ALA A 122 6.75 -14.15 1.89
N LEU A 123 6.89 -13.31 2.92
CA LEU A 123 8.16 -12.72 3.32
C LEU A 123 9.08 -13.70 4.07
N VAL A 124 8.56 -14.84 4.57
CA VAL A 124 9.36 -15.79 5.39
C VAL A 124 9.31 -17.25 4.91
N LEU A 125 8.38 -17.61 4.04
CA LEU A 125 8.20 -18.96 3.52
C LEU A 125 7.58 -18.94 2.10
N PRO A 126 7.68 -20.04 1.32
CA PRO A 126 7.04 -20.10 0.00
C PRO A 126 5.50 -20.18 0.14
N VAL A 127 4.80 -19.21 -0.46
CA VAL A 127 3.33 -19.17 -0.53
C VAL A 127 2.88 -19.37 -1.98
N PRO A 128 1.91 -20.26 -2.26
CA PRO A 128 1.38 -20.43 -3.62
C PRO A 128 0.96 -19.10 -4.25
N TYR A 129 1.35 -18.89 -5.51
CA TYR A 129 1.10 -17.69 -6.31
C TYR A 129 1.83 -16.42 -5.90
N TYR A 130 2.59 -16.42 -4.80
CA TYR A 130 3.48 -15.32 -4.46
C TYR A 130 4.89 -15.60 -5.00
N VAL A 131 5.55 -14.56 -5.48
CA VAL A 131 6.97 -14.63 -5.84
C VAL A 131 7.76 -14.68 -4.52
N PRO A 132 8.68 -15.65 -4.34
CA PRO A 132 9.57 -15.68 -3.19
C PRO A 132 10.31 -14.36 -2.99
N ILE A 133 10.32 -13.79 -1.78
CA ILE A 133 11.13 -12.59 -1.50
C ILE A 133 12.62 -12.81 -1.77
N TYR A 134 13.12 -14.01 -1.51
CA TYR A 134 14.47 -14.43 -1.88
C TYR A 134 14.43 -15.78 -2.59
N ALA A 135 15.22 -15.90 -3.64
CA ALA A 135 15.36 -17.14 -4.38
C ALA A 135 16.78 -17.34 -4.89
N ASN A 136 17.13 -18.61 -5.11
CA ASN A 136 18.30 -18.91 -5.92
C ASN A 136 17.99 -18.75 -7.41
N GLN A 137 19.00 -18.92 -8.27
CA GLN A 137 18.88 -18.83 -9.73
C GLN A 137 17.89 -19.85 -10.36
N GLN A 138 17.42 -20.85 -9.61
CA GLN A 138 16.38 -21.80 -10.03
C GLN A 138 14.97 -21.39 -9.56
N GLY A 139 14.81 -20.23 -8.91
CA GLY A 139 13.54 -19.76 -8.35
C GLY A 139 13.14 -20.46 -7.04
N ILE A 140 14.05 -21.21 -6.41
CA ILE A 140 13.78 -21.91 -5.15
C ILE A 140 13.94 -20.93 -4.00
N PHE A 141 12.93 -20.86 -3.12
CA PHE A 141 12.92 -20.02 -1.93
C PHE A 141 14.16 -20.22 -1.05
N ARG A 142 14.71 -19.11 -0.52
CA ARG A 142 15.88 -19.07 0.37
C ARG A 142 15.63 -18.18 1.58
N ASN A 143 15.92 -18.66 2.79
CA ASN A 143 15.89 -17.84 3.99
C ASN A 143 16.69 -18.57 5.10
N PRO A 144 17.92 -18.15 5.44
CA PRO A 144 18.62 -16.98 4.93
C PRO A 144 19.02 -17.10 3.44
N ALA A 145 19.24 -15.96 2.80
CA ALA A 145 19.69 -15.84 1.42
C ALA A 145 21.05 -15.13 1.36
N ILE A 146 21.95 -15.58 0.47
CA ILE A 146 23.28 -14.98 0.28
C ILE A 146 23.48 -14.69 -1.21
N GLY A 147 23.73 -13.42 -1.54
CA GLY A 147 23.85 -12.96 -2.93
C GLY A 147 24.69 -11.70 -3.05
N TYR A 148 25.00 -11.32 -4.29
CA TYR A 148 25.68 -10.05 -4.57
C TYR A 148 24.77 -8.88 -4.22
N TYR A 149 25.37 -7.80 -3.70
CA TYR A 149 24.62 -6.62 -3.25
C TYR A 149 23.63 -6.09 -4.30
N ASP A 150 24.04 -6.02 -5.57
CA ASP A 150 23.22 -5.54 -6.67
C ASP A 150 22.04 -6.47 -6.98
N GLU A 151 22.23 -7.79 -6.96
CA GLU A 151 21.12 -8.76 -7.13
C GLU A 151 20.20 -8.83 -5.91
N MET A 152 20.71 -8.50 -4.74
CA MET A 152 19.97 -8.57 -3.48
C MET A 152 19.21 -7.26 -3.19
N LEU A 153 19.68 -6.08 -3.60
CA LEU A 153 19.01 -4.80 -3.28
C LEU A 153 18.42 -4.05 -4.46
N ALA A 154 18.74 -4.42 -5.70
CA ALA A 154 18.07 -3.92 -6.89
C ALA A 154 17.10 -4.99 -7.40
N PRO A 155 15.82 -4.97 -7.00
CA PRO A 155 14.88 -6.00 -7.41
C PRO A 155 14.80 -6.08 -8.92
N VAL A 156 14.92 -7.30 -9.44
CA VAL A 156 14.74 -7.55 -10.86
C VAL A 156 13.25 -7.57 -11.14
N CYS A 157 12.78 -6.50 -11.75
CA CYS A 157 11.38 -6.35 -12.10
C CYS A 157 11.26 -6.16 -13.61
N HIS A 158 10.52 -7.04 -14.27
CA HIS A 158 10.35 -6.97 -15.72
C HIS A 158 9.12 -6.13 -16.09
N ASP A 159 9.30 -5.20 -17.01
CA ASP A 159 8.21 -4.36 -17.53
C ASP A 159 7.14 -5.15 -18.29
N LYS A 160 7.46 -6.37 -18.75
CA LYS A 160 6.53 -7.24 -19.45
C LYS A 160 6.51 -8.64 -18.82
N PRO A 161 5.32 -9.27 -18.72
CA PRO A 161 5.17 -10.69 -18.45
C PRO A 161 6.11 -11.57 -19.29
N GLN A 162 6.98 -12.34 -18.66
CA GLN A 162 7.73 -13.42 -19.31
C GLN A 162 6.89 -14.72 -19.36
N GLY A 163 5.66 -14.62 -19.85
CA GLY A 163 4.66 -15.70 -19.83
C GLY A 163 3.74 -15.68 -18.59
N ILE A 164 2.86 -16.68 -18.47
CA ILE A 164 1.82 -16.76 -17.41
C ILE A 164 2.43 -16.86 -16.00
N LEU A 165 3.60 -17.48 -15.90
CA LEU A 165 4.41 -17.59 -14.67
C LEU A 165 5.64 -16.64 -14.68
N GLY A 166 5.72 -15.71 -15.64
CA GLY A 166 6.75 -14.70 -15.64
C GLY A 166 6.51 -13.67 -14.55
N ALA A 167 7.56 -13.28 -13.84
CA ALA A 167 7.52 -12.13 -12.93
C ALA A 167 7.30 -10.84 -13.73
N ALA A 168 6.44 -9.96 -13.22
CA ALA A 168 6.18 -8.63 -13.76
C ALA A 168 6.01 -7.64 -12.62
N CYS A 169 6.31 -6.37 -12.90
CA CYS A 169 6.07 -5.30 -11.94
C CYS A 169 4.58 -5.10 -11.69
N VAL A 170 4.20 -4.94 -10.42
CA VAL A 170 2.84 -4.57 -10.02
C VAL A 170 2.36 -3.27 -10.68
N TRP A 171 3.29 -2.36 -10.98
CA TRP A 171 3.04 -1.10 -11.70
C TRP A 171 3.35 -1.16 -13.20
N SER A 172 3.68 -2.34 -13.75
CA SER A 172 3.98 -2.50 -15.19
C SER A 172 2.88 -1.84 -16.02
N HIS A 173 3.27 -1.19 -17.13
CA HIS A 173 2.36 -0.51 -18.07
C HIS A 173 1.51 -1.47 -18.92
N GLY A 174 1.06 -2.59 -18.35
CA GLY A 174 0.19 -3.58 -18.97
C GLY A 174 -1.27 -3.47 -18.56
N SER A 175 -2.11 -4.32 -19.15
CA SER A 175 -3.55 -4.35 -18.90
C SER A 175 -3.95 -4.98 -17.54
N ASN A 176 -2.99 -5.49 -16.75
CA ASN A 176 -3.18 -6.09 -15.43
C ASN A 176 -2.50 -5.28 -14.30
N LYS A 177 -2.29 -3.99 -14.52
CA LYS A 177 -1.63 -3.12 -13.54
C LYS A 177 -2.49 -2.92 -12.30
N MET A 178 -1.87 -2.87 -11.13
CA MET A 178 -2.53 -2.38 -9.93
C MET A 178 -2.18 -0.90 -9.75
N THR A 179 -3.20 -0.07 -9.61
CA THR A 179 -3.01 1.33 -9.23
C THR A 179 -2.89 1.44 -7.72
N LEU A 180 -1.82 2.08 -7.26
CA LEU A 180 -1.48 2.21 -5.85
C LEU A 180 -1.09 3.66 -5.57
N LEU A 181 -1.49 4.20 -4.41
CA LEU A 181 -0.88 5.39 -3.84
C LEU A 181 0.20 4.93 -2.86
N ASN A 182 1.43 5.37 -3.09
CA ASN A 182 2.55 5.10 -2.20
C ASN A 182 2.72 6.28 -1.25
N ASN A 183 2.48 6.09 0.04
CA ASN A 183 2.70 7.12 1.04
C ASN A 183 3.94 6.77 1.86
N GLU A 184 4.93 7.67 1.86
CA GLU A 184 6.13 7.51 2.68
C GLU A 184 6.39 8.77 3.53
N PHE A 185 6.64 8.59 4.81
CA PHE A 185 7.00 9.66 5.73
C PHE A 185 8.17 9.26 6.61
N SER A 186 8.88 10.26 7.11
CA SER A 186 10.07 10.10 7.93
C SER A 186 9.88 10.76 9.29
N LEU A 187 10.27 10.08 10.35
CA LEU A 187 10.11 10.51 11.75
C LEU A 187 11.47 10.46 12.46
N ASP A 188 11.67 11.33 13.44
CA ASP A 188 12.79 11.19 14.35
C ASP A 188 12.68 9.87 15.13
N ILE A 189 13.76 9.10 15.22
CA ILE A 189 13.74 7.79 15.89
C ILE A 189 13.34 7.89 17.37
N SER A 190 13.57 9.04 18.02
CA SER A 190 13.15 9.29 19.40
C SER A 190 11.64 9.34 19.60
N GLU A 191 10.87 9.59 18.53
CA GLU A 191 9.40 9.67 18.58
C GLU A 191 8.71 8.35 18.18
N LEU A 192 9.47 7.34 17.72
CA LEU A 192 8.96 6.09 17.15
C LEU A 192 7.93 5.41 18.06
N SER A 193 8.27 5.16 19.33
CA SER A 193 7.38 4.44 20.26
C SER A 193 6.05 5.18 20.47
N SER A 194 6.09 6.49 20.66
CA SER A 194 4.88 7.33 20.81
C SER A 194 4.02 7.31 19.56
N PHE A 195 4.63 7.39 18.38
CA PHE A 195 3.90 7.36 17.11
C PHE A 195 3.26 6.00 16.83
N ILE A 196 3.94 4.89 17.15
CA ILE A 196 3.36 3.55 17.03
C ILE A 196 2.15 3.39 17.95
N ASN A 197 2.21 3.93 19.17
CA ASN A 197 1.07 3.91 20.09
C ASN A 197 -0.10 4.74 19.56
N ALA A 198 0.14 5.92 18.98
CA ALA A 198 -0.88 6.71 18.32
C ALA A 198 -1.50 5.95 17.13
N THR A 199 -0.67 5.31 16.30
CA THR A 199 -1.13 4.48 15.17
C THR A 199 -2.02 3.33 15.64
N LYS A 200 -1.60 2.59 16.68
CA LYS A 200 -2.39 1.51 17.31
C LYS A 200 -3.72 2.04 17.88
N ASP A 201 -3.77 3.27 18.37
CA ASP A 201 -5.00 3.91 18.83
C ASP A 201 -5.94 4.30 17.67
N ILE A 202 -5.41 4.85 16.57
CA ILE A 202 -6.19 5.15 15.35
C ILE A 202 -6.85 3.88 14.81
N MET A 203 -6.09 2.79 14.71
CA MET A 203 -6.59 1.51 14.18
C MET A 203 -7.70 0.88 15.05
N LYS A 204 -7.81 1.24 16.33
CA LYS A 204 -8.93 0.84 17.20
C LYS A 204 -10.21 1.61 16.93
N LYS A 205 -10.15 2.73 16.19
CA LYS A 205 -11.27 3.66 15.96
C LYS A 205 -11.82 3.59 14.53
N THR A 206 -11.04 3.09 13.58
CA THR A 206 -11.42 2.98 12.17
C THR A 206 -10.75 1.78 11.53
N PRO A 207 -11.48 0.99 10.70
CA PRO A 207 -10.89 -0.17 10.05
C PRO A 207 -9.77 0.29 9.13
N THR A 208 -8.64 -0.41 9.20
CA THR A 208 -7.42 -0.04 8.49
C THR A 208 -6.73 -1.30 8.01
N ALA A 209 -6.39 -1.34 6.72
CA ALA A 209 -5.70 -2.45 6.07
C ALA A 209 -4.48 -1.98 5.26
N TYR A 210 -3.47 -2.84 5.15
CA TYR A 210 -2.17 -2.70 4.48
C TYR A 210 -1.80 -3.92 3.61
N PRO A 211 -2.65 -4.30 2.64
CA PRO A 211 -2.60 -5.60 1.95
C PRO A 211 -1.44 -5.82 0.97
N MET A 212 -0.51 -4.86 0.84
CA MET A 212 0.58 -4.90 -0.16
C MET A 212 1.97 -5.18 0.42
N GLN A 213 2.34 -4.54 1.54
CA GLN A 213 3.62 -4.81 2.23
C GLN A 213 3.52 -4.63 3.75
N GLY A 214 2.31 -4.53 4.31
CA GLY A 214 2.14 -3.96 5.65
C GLY A 214 2.54 -2.47 5.68
N ILE A 215 2.98 -2.01 6.85
CA ILE A 215 3.68 -0.73 7.02
C ILE A 215 5.18 -1.05 7.06
N LEU A 216 5.91 -0.66 6.02
CA LEU A 216 7.35 -0.85 5.93
C LEU A 216 8.07 0.24 6.74
N LEU A 217 8.88 -0.17 7.72
CA LEU A 217 9.79 0.70 8.45
C LEU A 217 11.22 0.47 7.97
N ARG A 218 11.92 1.55 7.62
CA ARG A 218 13.35 1.54 7.26
C ARG A 218 14.08 2.58 8.09
N PHE A 219 15.33 2.31 8.43
CA PHE A 219 16.13 3.18 9.31
C PHE A 219 17.23 3.85 8.50
N SER A 220 17.49 5.12 8.78
CA SER A 220 18.62 5.85 8.22
C SER A 220 19.35 6.65 9.29
N GLU A 221 20.66 6.72 9.10
CA GLU A 221 21.49 7.64 9.85
C GLU A 221 21.17 9.10 9.52
N LYS A 222 21.64 9.98 10.40
CA LYS A 222 21.55 11.42 10.18
C LYS A 222 22.20 11.82 8.85
N SER A 223 21.46 12.57 8.05
CA SER A 223 21.96 13.17 6.81
C SER A 223 22.28 14.66 6.99
N ASP A 224 23.22 15.15 6.19
CA ASP A 224 23.57 16.57 6.03
C ASP A 224 23.08 17.15 4.70
N LEU A 225 22.43 16.36 3.85
CA LEU A 225 21.85 16.81 2.59
C LEU A 225 20.59 17.64 2.85
N TYR A 226 20.56 18.88 2.36
CA TYR A 226 19.55 19.87 2.74
C TYR A 226 18.09 19.46 2.52
N MET A 227 17.82 18.65 1.48
CA MET A 227 16.48 18.15 1.15
C MET A 227 16.26 16.71 1.63
N SER A 228 17.20 16.09 2.34
CA SER A 228 16.97 14.77 2.91
C SER A 228 15.89 14.84 3.99
N THR A 229 14.96 13.88 4.00
CA THR A 229 14.00 13.75 5.10
C THR A 229 14.70 13.37 6.42
N ALA A 230 15.92 12.83 6.34
CA ALA A 230 16.81 12.55 7.47
C ALA A 230 17.76 13.72 7.83
N TYR A 231 17.57 14.92 7.25
CA TYR A 231 18.43 16.06 7.55
C TYR A 231 18.46 16.36 9.05
N GLY A 232 19.65 16.33 9.65
CA GLY A 232 19.86 16.73 11.03
C GLY A 232 19.56 15.67 12.09
N ARG A 233 18.98 14.50 11.75
CA ARG A 233 18.49 13.52 12.73
C ARG A 233 18.52 12.06 12.24
N GLN A 234 18.72 11.13 13.17
CA GLN A 234 18.48 9.71 12.92
C GLN A 234 16.99 9.49 12.68
N THR A 235 16.65 8.71 11.66
CA THR A 235 15.30 8.73 11.09
C THR A 235 14.79 7.31 10.85
N VAL A 236 13.50 7.14 11.13
CA VAL A 236 12.73 5.98 10.69
C VAL A 236 11.76 6.42 9.59
N HIS A 237 11.74 5.70 8.49
CA HIS A 237 10.89 5.92 7.33
C HIS A 237 9.73 4.92 7.37
N PHE A 238 8.49 5.40 7.34
CA PHE A 238 7.27 4.60 7.24
C PHE A 238 6.75 4.67 5.83
N GLU A 239 6.52 3.52 5.20
CA GLU A 239 5.97 3.43 3.87
C GLU A 239 4.81 2.44 3.83
N PHE A 240 3.70 2.83 3.22
CA PHE A 240 2.60 1.92 2.98
C PHE A 240 1.85 2.29 1.69
N PHE A 241 1.21 1.29 1.09
CA PHE A 241 0.41 1.46 -0.10
C PHE A 241 -1.08 1.54 0.24
N VAL A 242 -1.77 2.51 -0.35
CA VAL A 242 -3.22 2.56 -0.41
C VAL A 242 -3.65 1.97 -1.76
N LEU A 243 -4.46 0.92 -1.73
CA LEU A 243 -4.95 0.25 -2.94
C LEU A 243 -5.94 1.15 -3.68
N SER A 244 -5.55 1.73 -4.82
CA SER A 244 -6.44 2.59 -5.59
C SER A 244 -7.43 1.78 -6.45
N ARG A 245 -8.59 2.38 -6.69
CA ARG A 245 -9.60 1.87 -7.64
C ARG A 245 -9.12 2.04 -9.08
N ASP A 246 -9.79 1.38 -10.02
CA ASP A 246 -9.57 1.67 -11.44
C ASP A 246 -10.06 3.10 -11.79
N ASP A 247 -11.17 3.53 -11.19
CA ASP A 247 -11.62 4.94 -11.21
C ASP A 247 -11.03 5.69 -10.00
N ILE A 248 -9.76 6.08 -10.11
CA ILE A 248 -9.00 6.76 -9.05
C ILE A 248 -9.53 8.16 -8.69
N TYR A 249 -10.33 8.78 -9.56
CA TYR A 249 -10.78 10.16 -9.36
C TYR A 249 -12.11 10.24 -8.64
N ASN A 250 -13.01 9.25 -8.81
CA ASN A 250 -14.33 9.28 -8.19
C ASN A 250 -14.54 8.26 -7.08
N ARG A 251 -13.94 7.06 -7.20
CA ARG A 251 -14.16 5.97 -6.25
C ARG A 251 -12.96 5.81 -5.34
N VAL A 252 -13.27 5.63 -4.06
CA VAL A 252 -12.25 5.60 -3.01
C VAL A 252 -11.75 4.19 -2.71
N SER A 253 -10.53 4.14 -2.17
CA SER A 253 -9.90 3.00 -1.53
C SER A 253 -10.47 2.74 -0.12
N ALA A 254 -10.39 1.50 0.34
CA ALA A 254 -10.70 1.14 1.72
C ALA A 254 -9.72 1.84 2.69
N SER A 255 -10.10 1.94 3.97
CA SER A 255 -9.23 2.41 5.06
C SER A 255 -8.79 3.88 5.03
N LEU A 256 -9.34 4.72 4.13
CA LEU A 256 -8.84 6.08 3.91
C LEU A 256 -8.87 6.94 5.19
N ALA A 257 -9.91 6.81 6.03
CA ALA A 257 -10.00 7.53 7.30
C ALA A 257 -8.82 7.20 8.24
N GLY A 258 -8.44 5.91 8.33
CA GLY A 258 -7.30 5.45 9.12
C GLY A 258 -5.98 5.96 8.56
N HIS A 259 -5.75 5.75 7.25
CA HIS A 259 -4.54 6.20 6.57
C HIS A 259 -4.34 7.71 6.69
N GLN A 260 -5.36 8.52 6.40
CA GLN A 260 -5.28 9.97 6.49
C GLN A 260 -5.12 10.46 7.93
N THR A 261 -5.74 9.81 8.91
CA THR A 261 -5.52 10.17 10.32
C THR A 261 -4.07 9.89 10.72
N ILE A 262 -3.49 8.76 10.31
CA ILE A 262 -2.08 8.41 10.60
C ILE A 262 -1.14 9.45 9.97
N LEU A 263 -1.30 9.76 8.68
CA LEU A 263 -0.45 10.72 7.99
C LEU A 263 -0.58 12.15 8.55
N GLN A 264 -1.80 12.58 8.88
CA GLN A 264 -2.02 13.89 9.49
C GLN A 264 -1.48 13.96 10.92
N THR A 265 -1.63 12.89 11.71
CA THR A 265 -1.05 12.80 13.06
C THR A 265 0.46 12.90 12.98
N LEU A 266 1.08 12.12 12.09
CA LEU A 266 2.52 12.15 11.87
C LEU A 266 3.02 13.54 11.44
N THR A 267 2.26 14.27 10.62
CA THR A 267 2.65 15.60 10.13
C THR A 267 2.42 16.72 11.14
N LYS A 268 1.32 16.66 11.91
CA LYS A 268 0.85 17.78 12.74
C LYS A 268 1.19 17.65 14.22
N GLU A 269 1.36 16.42 14.71
CA GLU A 269 1.63 16.15 16.13
C GLU A 269 3.05 15.64 16.38
N PHE A 270 3.67 15.09 15.34
CA PHE A 270 5.03 14.60 15.36
C PHE A 270 5.89 15.37 14.37
N SER A 271 7.21 15.19 14.46
CA SER A 271 8.17 15.86 13.55
C SER A 271 8.23 15.21 12.15
N GLY A 272 7.09 14.75 11.63
CA GLY A 272 6.97 14.02 10.39
C GLY A 272 7.39 14.80 9.15
N ARG A 273 8.19 14.19 8.29
CA ARG A 273 8.62 14.75 7.00
C ARG A 273 8.19 13.83 5.86
N SER A 274 7.32 14.33 5.00
CA SER A 274 6.85 13.56 3.84
C SER A 274 7.95 13.36 2.80
N HIS A 275 7.96 12.19 2.16
CA HIS A 275 8.89 11.87 1.08
C HIS A 275 8.51 12.65 -0.19
N TRP A 276 9.50 13.31 -0.83
CA TRP A 276 9.27 14.24 -1.95
C TRP A 276 8.60 13.65 -3.18
N GLY A 277 8.83 12.37 -3.46
CA GLY A 277 8.32 11.69 -4.67
C GLY A 277 7.24 10.65 -4.42
N LYS A 278 6.71 10.52 -3.20
CA LYS A 278 5.73 9.46 -2.86
C LYS A 278 4.46 10.06 -2.27
N SER A 279 4.57 10.86 -1.21
CA SER A 279 3.42 11.37 -0.47
C SER A 279 2.55 12.34 -1.29
N GLY A 280 1.25 12.36 -0.98
CA GLY A 280 0.30 13.26 -1.61
C GLY A 280 0.66 14.74 -1.51
N MET A 281 0.23 15.51 -2.51
CA MET A 281 0.63 16.90 -2.69
C MET A 281 0.19 17.83 -1.56
N VAL A 282 -0.85 17.47 -0.78
CA VAL A 282 -1.28 18.24 0.40
C VAL A 282 -0.14 18.42 1.41
N TYR A 283 0.72 17.41 1.56
CA TYR A 283 1.87 17.44 2.46
C TYR A 283 3.07 18.21 1.89
N HIS A 284 2.95 18.74 0.68
CA HIS A 284 3.93 19.60 0.00
C HIS A 284 3.36 20.99 -0.31
N ASN A 285 2.24 21.36 0.34
CA ASN A 285 1.71 22.72 0.33
C ASN A 285 2.61 23.65 1.16
N SER A 286 2.37 24.97 1.07
CA SER A 286 3.23 25.95 1.73
C SER A 286 3.26 25.77 3.25
N GLU A 287 2.11 25.52 3.90
CA GLU A 287 2.02 25.28 5.35
C GLU A 287 2.85 24.07 5.79
N SER A 288 2.73 22.95 5.08
CA SER A 288 3.48 21.72 5.38
C SER A 288 4.98 21.90 5.14
N LEU A 289 5.38 22.70 4.15
CA LEU A 289 6.78 23.05 3.94
C LEU A 289 7.34 23.88 5.10
N GLU A 290 6.57 24.81 5.66
CA GLU A 290 6.99 25.57 6.84
C GLU A 290 7.17 24.69 8.08
N MET A 291 6.32 23.67 8.26
CA MET A 291 6.44 22.76 9.41
C MET A 291 7.63 21.80 9.30
N LYS A 292 7.89 21.27 8.11
CA LYS A 292 8.78 20.10 7.95
C LYS A 292 10.23 20.43 7.57
N LEU A 293 10.46 21.57 6.91
CA LEU A 293 11.79 21.96 6.44
C LEU A 293 12.56 22.72 7.52
N ASN A 294 13.81 22.31 7.74
CA ASN A 294 14.72 23.10 8.55
C ASN A 294 15.06 24.42 7.83
N GLU A 295 14.86 25.56 8.50
CA GLU A 295 15.06 26.90 7.90
C GLU A 295 16.48 27.11 7.36
N THR A 296 17.50 26.57 8.05
CA THR A 296 18.89 26.66 7.60
C THR A 296 19.10 25.83 6.34
N ALA A 297 18.64 24.57 6.35
CA ALA A 297 18.73 23.69 5.19
C ALA A 297 18.02 24.29 3.96
N ARG A 298 16.81 24.82 4.17
CA ARG A 298 16.03 25.50 3.13
C ARG A 298 16.79 26.68 2.52
N LYS A 299 17.35 27.56 3.34
CA LYS A 299 18.14 28.72 2.87
C LYS A 299 19.36 28.29 2.07
N GLN A 300 20.08 27.28 2.54
CA GLN A 300 21.26 26.77 1.82
C GLN A 300 20.87 26.11 0.50
N PHE A 301 19.79 25.33 0.48
CA PHE A 301 19.30 24.73 -0.76
C PHE A 301 18.86 25.79 -1.78
N ILE A 302 18.11 26.81 -1.35
CA ILE A 302 17.71 27.93 -2.22
C ILE A 302 18.95 28.66 -2.76
N LYS A 303 19.95 28.91 -1.92
CA LYS A 303 21.22 29.52 -2.35
C LYS A 303 21.91 28.70 -3.43
N VAL A 304 21.96 27.37 -3.26
CA VAL A 304 22.52 26.45 -4.27
C VAL A 304 21.70 26.50 -5.56
N MET A 305 20.37 26.44 -5.47
CA MET A 305 19.48 26.59 -6.65
C MET A 305 19.76 27.89 -7.41
N GLU A 306 19.83 29.02 -6.72
CA GLU A 306 20.04 30.34 -7.35
C GLU A 306 21.46 30.51 -7.90
N THR A 307 22.44 29.80 -7.34
CA THR A 307 23.83 29.82 -7.83
C THR A 307 23.93 29.09 -9.18
N TYR A 308 23.29 27.93 -9.31
CA TYR A 308 23.38 27.09 -10.51
C TYR A 308 22.29 27.38 -11.55
N ASP A 309 21.17 27.97 -11.15
CA ASP A 309 20.08 28.39 -12.03
C ASP A 309 19.64 29.85 -11.73
N PRO A 310 20.51 30.84 -11.96
CA PRO A 310 20.22 32.25 -11.65
C PRO A 310 19.04 32.83 -12.44
N ASN A 311 18.72 32.23 -13.59
CA ASN A 311 17.63 32.66 -14.46
C ASN A 311 16.32 31.89 -14.20
N GLY A 312 16.32 30.90 -13.30
CA GLY A 312 15.14 30.12 -12.96
C GLY A 312 14.62 29.24 -14.11
N VAL A 313 15.49 28.78 -15.01
CA VAL A 313 15.14 27.92 -16.15
C VAL A 313 14.49 26.61 -15.70
N PHE A 314 14.88 26.08 -14.55
CA PHE A 314 14.38 24.82 -13.98
C PHE A 314 13.33 25.04 -12.88
N MET A 315 12.78 26.26 -12.75
CA MET A 315 11.80 26.58 -11.72
C MET A 315 10.41 26.04 -12.07
N ASN A 316 9.75 25.39 -11.10
CA ASN A 316 8.37 24.92 -11.19
C ASN A 316 7.54 25.42 -9.98
N SER A 317 6.24 25.09 -9.93
CA SER A 317 5.38 25.54 -8.82
C SER A 317 5.92 25.10 -7.45
N PHE A 318 6.53 23.92 -7.34
CA PHE A 318 7.17 23.48 -6.10
C PHE A 318 8.35 24.36 -5.70
N GLY A 319 9.22 24.72 -6.65
CA GLY A 319 10.32 25.66 -6.41
C GLY A 319 9.84 27.03 -5.97
N TYR A 320 8.75 27.55 -6.54
CA TYR A 320 8.14 28.81 -6.06
C TYR A 320 7.60 28.70 -4.63
N ARG A 321 6.96 27.58 -4.26
CA ARG A 321 6.56 27.31 -2.87
C ARG A 321 7.78 27.25 -1.94
N LEU A 322 8.84 26.58 -2.37
CA LEU A 322 10.10 26.49 -1.62
C LEU A 322 10.71 27.88 -1.38
N LYS A 323 10.64 28.79 -2.35
CA LYS A 323 11.10 30.19 -2.21
C LYS A 323 10.13 31.12 -1.47
N ARG A 324 8.98 30.63 -0.98
CA ARG A 324 7.88 31.44 -0.40
C ARG A 324 7.34 32.50 -1.38
N ASN A 325 7.46 32.26 -2.68
CA ASN A 325 6.97 33.15 -3.75
C ASN A 325 5.86 32.52 -4.58
N GLY A 326 5.06 31.64 -3.96
CA GLY A 326 3.95 30.96 -4.60
C GLY A 326 3.29 29.95 -3.66
N THR A 327 2.05 29.62 -3.96
CA THR A 327 1.24 28.64 -3.20
C THR A 327 0.62 27.58 -4.09
N LYS A 328 0.68 27.74 -5.43
CA LYS A 328 0.11 26.81 -6.40
C LYS A 328 0.66 25.40 -6.18
N VAL A 329 -0.22 24.42 -6.07
CA VAL A 329 0.08 22.99 -6.08
C VAL A 329 -0.40 22.42 -7.41
N ASP A 330 0.46 21.67 -8.11
CA ASP A 330 0.09 21.06 -9.39
C ASP A 330 -0.61 19.73 -9.12
N VAL A 331 -1.88 19.64 -9.50
CA VAL A 331 -2.74 18.46 -9.35
C VAL A 331 -3.24 18.03 -10.72
N ASP A 332 -3.60 16.74 -10.89
CA ASP A 332 -4.16 16.26 -12.14
C ASP A 332 -5.48 17.00 -12.45
N PRO A 333 -5.65 17.59 -13.65
CA PRO A 333 -6.88 18.29 -14.04
C PRO A 333 -8.16 17.42 -13.99
N GLN A 334 -8.03 16.09 -14.03
CA GLN A 334 -9.14 15.14 -13.90
C GLN A 334 -9.59 14.94 -12.44
N THR A 335 -8.85 15.48 -11.47
CA THR A 335 -9.18 15.36 -10.04
C THR A 335 -10.51 16.06 -9.74
N THR A 336 -11.56 15.27 -9.48
CA THR A 336 -12.88 15.76 -9.06
C THR A 336 -13.02 15.77 -7.54
N HIS A 337 -12.35 14.84 -6.84
CA HIS A 337 -12.38 14.68 -5.39
C HIS A 337 -10.96 14.72 -4.81
N CYS A 338 -10.50 15.91 -4.41
CA CYS A 338 -9.09 16.14 -4.10
C CYS A 338 -8.53 15.35 -2.92
N ALA A 339 -9.36 14.92 -1.97
CA ALA A 339 -8.88 14.22 -0.79
C ALA A 339 -8.65 12.72 -1.03
N ILE A 340 -9.18 12.12 -2.11
CA ILE A 340 -8.94 10.69 -2.43
C ILE A 340 -7.47 10.42 -2.74
N LEU A 341 -6.82 11.38 -3.41
CA LEU A 341 -5.44 11.27 -3.87
C LEU A 341 -4.46 12.07 -2.99
N ASP A 342 -4.88 12.44 -1.77
CA ASP A 342 -4.11 13.28 -0.84
C ASP A 342 -3.63 14.61 -1.49
N ASN A 343 -4.44 15.18 -2.40
CA ASN A 343 -4.18 16.49 -2.99
C ASN A 343 -4.69 17.64 -2.10
N CYS A 344 -5.62 17.37 -1.20
CA CYS A 344 -6.13 18.30 -0.19
C CYS A 344 -6.51 17.57 1.11
N PHE A 345 -6.58 18.29 2.22
CA PHE A 345 -7.36 17.83 3.38
C PHE A 345 -8.83 18.14 3.12
N CYS A 346 -9.72 17.19 3.39
CA CYS A 346 -11.13 17.42 3.11
C CYS A 346 -11.69 18.57 3.97
N SER A 347 -12.52 19.40 3.37
CA SER A 347 -13.25 20.50 4.01
C SER A 347 -14.76 20.32 3.92
N LYS A 348 -15.21 19.55 2.93
CA LYS A 348 -16.63 19.25 2.63
C LYS A 348 -16.72 17.86 2.02
N ASP A 349 -17.91 17.27 2.07
CA ASP A 349 -18.17 15.91 1.54
C ASP A 349 -17.76 15.76 0.07
N SER A 350 -17.89 16.81 -0.75
CA SER A 350 -17.52 16.76 -2.17
C SER A 350 -16.02 16.61 -2.40
N ASP A 351 -15.17 16.85 -1.40
CA ASP A 351 -13.72 16.65 -1.52
C ASP A 351 -13.36 15.15 -1.42
N CYS A 352 -14.26 14.35 -0.85
CA CYS A 352 -14.15 12.90 -0.66
C CYS A 352 -14.84 12.12 -1.79
N GLY A 353 -14.53 10.84 -1.91
CA GLY A 353 -15.15 9.98 -2.94
C GLY A 353 -16.63 9.71 -2.72
N VAL A 354 -17.25 9.13 -3.74
CA VAL A 354 -18.66 8.70 -3.68
C VAL A 354 -18.86 7.81 -2.44
N ASN A 355 -19.97 8.01 -1.74
CA ASN A 355 -20.33 7.32 -0.48
C ASN A 355 -19.46 7.63 0.75
N GLN A 356 -18.56 8.62 0.67
CA GLN A 356 -17.83 9.14 1.83
C GLN A 356 -18.38 10.47 2.33
N ILE A 357 -17.95 10.82 3.54
CA ILE A 357 -18.17 12.11 4.19
C ILE A 357 -16.84 12.66 4.65
N CYS A 358 -16.74 13.99 4.65
CA CYS A 358 -15.64 14.66 5.32
C CYS A 358 -16.01 14.82 6.79
N THR A 359 -15.24 14.19 7.68
CA THR A 359 -15.54 14.18 9.12
C THR A 359 -14.26 14.11 9.94
N THR A 360 -14.38 14.29 11.25
CA THR A 360 -13.26 14.15 12.20
C THR A 360 -13.34 12.79 12.89
N LEU A 361 -12.22 12.06 12.93
CA LEU A 361 -12.16 10.82 13.71
C LEU A 361 -12.20 11.14 15.22
N THR A 362 -13.00 10.40 15.98
CA THR A 362 -13.16 10.63 17.43
C THR A 362 -11.82 10.68 18.17
N GLY A 363 -11.58 11.79 18.89
CA GLY A 363 -10.34 12.01 19.64
C GLY A 363 -9.22 12.68 18.84
N TYR A 364 -9.42 12.93 17.55
CA TYR A 364 -8.51 13.67 16.68
C TYR A 364 -9.14 15.01 16.27
N LYS A 365 -8.33 15.93 15.73
CA LYS A 365 -8.76 17.30 15.38
C LYS A 365 -8.80 17.58 13.88
N TYR A 366 -8.48 16.58 13.06
CA TYR A 366 -8.28 16.76 11.64
C TYR A 366 -9.37 16.06 10.84
N ASN A 367 -9.77 16.69 9.75
CA ASN A 367 -10.76 16.15 8.85
C ASN A 367 -10.16 15.04 7.96
N VAL A 368 -10.93 13.98 7.79
CA VAL A 368 -10.61 12.80 6.98
C VAL A 368 -11.84 12.35 6.20
N CYS A 369 -11.60 11.65 5.10
CA CYS A 369 -12.68 11.04 4.33
C CYS A 369 -13.05 9.68 4.91
N LYS A 370 -14.29 9.55 5.41
CA LYS A 370 -14.82 8.34 6.03
C LYS A 370 -16.01 7.80 5.25
N THR A 371 -16.07 6.48 5.06
CA THR A 371 -17.23 5.82 4.44
C THR A 371 -18.46 5.91 5.37
N ARG A 372 -19.63 6.29 4.83
CA ARG A 372 -20.83 6.66 5.64
C ARG A 372 -21.31 5.58 6.62
N ASN A 373 -21.17 4.30 6.28
CA ASN A 373 -21.57 3.15 7.11
C ASN A 373 -20.40 2.18 7.33
N GLU A 374 -19.21 2.73 7.55
CA GLU A 374 -18.01 1.93 7.80
C GLU A 374 -18.17 1.06 9.06
N VAL A 375 -17.86 -0.23 8.92
CA VAL A 375 -17.93 -1.18 10.05
C VAL A 375 -16.86 -0.85 11.10
N PRO A 376 -17.07 -1.23 12.37
CA PRO A 376 -16.03 -1.15 13.38
C PRO A 376 -14.78 -1.94 12.96
N PRO A 377 -13.58 -1.57 13.47
CA PRO A 377 -12.37 -2.36 13.27
C PRO A 377 -12.59 -3.81 13.68
N ILE A 378 -12.22 -4.74 12.81
CA ILE A 378 -12.33 -6.16 13.07
C ILE A 378 -10.98 -6.59 13.65
N THR A 379 -10.98 -7.32 14.77
CA THR A 379 -9.76 -7.97 15.27
C THR A 379 -9.77 -9.42 14.82
N TYR A 380 -8.78 -9.83 14.02
CA TYR A 380 -8.62 -11.23 13.64
C TYR A 380 -7.75 -11.92 14.68
N LYS A 381 -8.33 -12.89 15.36
CA LYS A 381 -7.57 -13.89 16.12
C LYS A 381 -7.68 -15.19 15.34
N ASN A 382 -6.56 -15.74 14.90
CA ASN A 382 -6.47 -17.05 14.26
C ASN A 382 -7.16 -17.13 12.88
N LEU A 383 -6.73 -16.29 11.94
CA LEU A 383 -7.00 -16.57 10.52
C LEU A 383 -6.24 -17.85 10.14
N PHE A 384 -6.95 -18.97 10.01
CA PHE A 384 -6.38 -20.16 9.40
C PHE A 384 -6.47 -20.00 7.88
N PRO A 385 -5.34 -19.94 7.16
CA PRO A 385 -5.39 -19.86 5.71
C PRO A 385 -6.03 -21.13 5.16
N PRO A 386 -6.84 -21.05 4.10
CA PRO A 386 -7.18 -22.25 3.36
C PRO A 386 -5.89 -22.86 2.78
N PRO A 387 -5.79 -24.20 2.74
CA PRO A 387 -4.58 -24.91 2.31
C PRO A 387 -4.17 -24.64 0.85
N PHE A 388 -5.04 -24.01 0.05
CA PHE A 388 -4.87 -23.81 -1.38
C PHE A 388 -4.59 -22.35 -1.78
N GLY A 389 -4.23 -21.48 -0.83
CA GLY A 389 -3.83 -20.10 -1.07
C GLY A 389 -4.99 -19.13 -1.33
N ILE A 390 -4.64 -17.85 -1.53
CA ILE A 390 -5.62 -16.74 -1.63
C ILE A 390 -6.59 -16.89 -2.81
N VAL A 391 -6.12 -17.40 -3.94
CA VAL A 391 -6.98 -17.59 -5.13
C VAL A 391 -8.10 -18.59 -4.83
N SER A 392 -7.78 -19.70 -4.16
CA SER A 392 -8.79 -20.70 -3.78
C SER A 392 -9.78 -20.15 -2.76
N TYR A 393 -9.31 -19.34 -1.80
CA TYR A 393 -10.20 -18.63 -0.87
C TYR A 393 -11.21 -17.78 -1.63
N ILE A 394 -10.74 -16.98 -2.57
CA ILE A 394 -11.58 -16.02 -3.28
C ILE A 394 -12.60 -16.73 -4.16
N VAL A 395 -12.19 -17.76 -4.89
CA VAL A 395 -13.10 -18.56 -5.72
C VAL A 395 -14.17 -19.28 -4.88
N SER A 396 -13.83 -19.76 -3.69
CA SER A 396 -14.79 -20.45 -2.81
C SER A 396 -15.68 -19.50 -2.01
N THR A 397 -15.19 -18.29 -1.68
CA THR A 397 -15.89 -17.36 -0.78
C THR A 397 -16.84 -16.44 -1.53
N ILE A 398 -16.55 -16.04 -2.78
CA ILE A 398 -17.43 -15.14 -3.54
C ILE A 398 -18.85 -15.70 -3.70
N PRO A 399 -19.08 -16.98 -4.08
CA PRO A 399 -20.44 -17.51 -4.20
C PRO A 399 -21.21 -17.50 -2.87
N THR A 400 -20.56 -17.95 -1.79
CA THR A 400 -21.15 -17.94 -0.45
C THR A 400 -21.42 -16.52 0.04
N ALA A 401 -20.53 -15.58 -0.28
CA ALA A 401 -20.69 -14.17 0.00
C ALA A 401 -21.93 -13.60 -0.69
N VAL A 402 -22.09 -13.81 -2.00
CA VAL A 402 -23.24 -13.32 -2.77
C VAL A 402 -24.55 -13.83 -2.18
N VAL A 403 -24.61 -15.10 -1.77
CA VAL A 403 -25.79 -15.66 -1.10
C VAL A 403 -26.02 -15.01 0.27
N SER A 404 -24.95 -14.83 1.04
CA SER A 404 -25.04 -14.18 2.36
C SER A 404 -25.51 -12.71 2.27
N LEU A 405 -25.24 -12.03 1.15
CA LEU A 405 -25.73 -10.67 0.91
C LEU A 405 -27.26 -10.62 0.85
N PHE A 406 -27.90 -11.59 0.20
CA PHE A 406 -29.37 -11.65 0.14
C PHE A 406 -30.02 -11.94 1.50
N HIS A 407 -29.30 -12.60 2.41
CA HIS A 407 -29.79 -12.89 3.75
C HIS A 407 -29.54 -11.75 4.74
N ASN A 408 -28.44 -11.00 4.58
CA ASN A 408 -27.96 -10.06 5.59
C ASN A 408 -28.01 -8.58 5.18
N CYS A 409 -28.35 -8.29 3.92
CA CYS A 409 -28.48 -6.92 3.41
C CYS A 409 -29.94 -6.62 3.03
N SER A 410 -30.31 -5.34 2.97
CA SER A 410 -31.54 -4.96 2.31
C SER A 410 -31.49 -5.37 0.83
N LEU A 411 -32.63 -5.68 0.22
CA LEU A 411 -32.67 -6.08 -1.20
C LEU A 411 -32.04 -5.01 -2.11
N LYS A 412 -32.23 -3.73 -1.77
CA LYS A 412 -31.63 -2.58 -2.47
C LYS A 412 -30.10 -2.60 -2.37
N ASP A 413 -29.56 -2.81 -1.17
CA ASP A 413 -28.12 -2.81 -0.94
C ASP A 413 -27.44 -4.06 -1.51
N ALA A 414 -28.12 -5.21 -1.42
CA ALA A 414 -27.69 -6.45 -2.06
C ALA A 414 -27.61 -6.28 -3.57
N ALA A 415 -28.67 -5.77 -4.21
CA ALA A 415 -28.70 -5.52 -5.64
C ALA A 415 -27.64 -4.51 -6.09
N ALA A 416 -27.46 -3.40 -5.34
CA ALA A 416 -26.44 -2.40 -5.63
C ALA A 416 -25.01 -2.98 -5.51
N THR A 417 -24.74 -3.75 -4.45
CA THR A 417 -23.44 -4.39 -4.22
C THR A 417 -23.15 -5.42 -5.32
N ILE A 418 -24.12 -6.26 -5.65
CA ILE A 418 -23.99 -7.27 -6.71
C ILE A 418 -23.79 -6.61 -8.08
N GLY A 419 -24.53 -5.54 -8.38
CA GLY A 419 -24.34 -4.75 -9.60
C GLY A 419 -22.92 -4.17 -9.70
N ALA A 420 -22.41 -3.60 -8.62
CA ALA A 420 -21.05 -3.06 -8.55
C ALA A 420 -19.97 -4.16 -8.67
N LEU A 421 -20.20 -5.34 -8.09
CA LEU A 421 -19.33 -6.50 -8.25
C LEU A 421 -19.29 -6.95 -9.72
N PHE A 422 -20.45 -7.04 -10.37
CA PHE A 422 -20.53 -7.39 -11.79
C PHE A 422 -19.86 -6.35 -12.69
N GLN A 423 -19.98 -5.05 -12.37
CA GLN A 423 -19.30 -4.00 -13.11
C GLN A 423 -17.77 -4.11 -12.96
N SER A 424 -17.30 -4.38 -11.74
CA SER A 424 -15.88 -4.61 -11.46
C SER A 424 -15.34 -5.85 -12.19
N LEU A 425 -16.16 -6.90 -12.32
CA LEU A 425 -15.83 -8.09 -13.11
C LEU A 425 -15.89 -7.85 -14.62
N LYS A 426 -16.84 -7.06 -15.14
CA LYS A 426 -16.96 -6.71 -16.57
C LYS A 426 -15.83 -5.82 -17.05
N LEU A 427 -15.44 -4.83 -16.24
CA LEU A 427 -14.28 -3.96 -16.51
C LEU A 427 -12.97 -4.76 -16.65
N SER A 428 -12.94 -6.00 -16.15
CA SER A 428 -11.77 -6.85 -16.30
C SER A 428 -11.63 -7.49 -17.69
N GLU A 429 -12.67 -7.62 -18.54
CA GLU A 429 -12.68 -8.42 -19.78
C GLU A 429 -12.14 -9.88 -19.67
N LYS A 430 -11.69 -10.34 -18.49
CA LYS A 430 -10.64 -11.37 -18.38
C LYS A 430 -11.05 -12.64 -17.65
N VAL A 431 -12.33 -12.82 -17.32
CA VAL A 431 -12.74 -13.96 -16.51
C VAL A 431 -14.07 -14.56 -16.98
N SER A 432 -14.05 -15.37 -18.04
CA SER A 432 -15.21 -16.19 -18.42
C SER A 432 -15.41 -17.39 -17.48
N VAL A 433 -14.34 -17.88 -16.84
CA VAL A 433 -14.34 -19.13 -16.06
C VAL A 433 -14.94 -18.96 -14.66
N THR A 434 -14.64 -17.86 -13.95
CA THR A 434 -15.18 -17.62 -12.59
C THR A 434 -16.67 -17.28 -12.60
N ALA A 435 -17.18 -16.68 -13.68
CA ALA A 435 -18.62 -16.45 -13.84
C ALA A 435 -19.39 -17.78 -13.89
N THR A 436 -18.93 -18.76 -14.68
CA THR A 436 -19.60 -20.06 -14.80
C THR A 436 -19.62 -20.83 -13.49
N THR A 437 -18.54 -20.81 -12.70
CA THR A 437 -18.51 -21.43 -11.36
C THR A 437 -19.43 -20.70 -10.37
N LEU A 438 -19.43 -19.36 -10.38
CA LEU A 438 -20.31 -18.54 -9.54
C LEU A 438 -21.79 -18.85 -9.81
N PHE A 439 -22.19 -18.95 -11.09
CA PHE A 439 -23.58 -19.30 -11.47
C PHE A 439 -23.93 -20.75 -11.15
N THR A 440 -22.98 -21.68 -11.27
CA THR A 440 -23.21 -23.09 -10.91
C THR A 440 -23.50 -23.23 -9.42
N GLU A 441 -22.83 -22.46 -8.57
CA GLU A 441 -23.08 -22.46 -7.12
C GLU A 441 -24.35 -21.68 -6.75
N LEU A 442 -24.63 -20.54 -7.38
CA LEU A 442 -25.87 -19.78 -7.17
C LEU A 442 -27.12 -20.60 -7.57
N GLY A 443 -27.01 -21.42 -8.62
CA GLY A 443 -28.08 -22.33 -9.06
C GLY A 443 -28.42 -23.46 -8.06
N LYS A 444 -27.58 -23.70 -7.05
CA LYS A 444 -27.83 -24.71 -6.00
C LYS A 444 -28.64 -24.17 -4.81
N PHE A 445 -28.81 -22.85 -4.70
CA PHE A 445 -29.59 -22.24 -3.62
C PHE A 445 -31.08 -22.19 -3.98
N ASN A 446 -31.88 -23.06 -3.34
CA ASN A 446 -33.30 -23.27 -3.63
C ASN A 446 -34.25 -22.16 -3.12
N SER A 447 -33.77 -21.19 -2.33
CA SER A 447 -34.65 -20.28 -1.57
C SER A 447 -35.13 -19.03 -2.30
N SER A 448 -34.69 -18.75 -3.54
CA SER A 448 -35.33 -17.73 -4.38
C SER A 448 -35.00 -17.92 -5.86
N LYS A 449 -35.72 -18.83 -6.54
CA LYS A 449 -35.63 -19.01 -8.00
C LYS A 449 -35.77 -17.69 -8.75
N ASP A 450 -36.57 -16.75 -8.22
CA ASP A 450 -36.83 -15.45 -8.85
C ASP A 450 -35.61 -14.53 -8.83
N VAL A 451 -34.76 -14.61 -7.81
CA VAL A 451 -33.51 -13.81 -7.72
C VAL A 451 -32.45 -14.37 -8.67
N VAL A 452 -32.35 -15.70 -8.77
CA VAL A 452 -31.43 -16.36 -9.70
C VAL A 452 -31.85 -16.10 -11.16
N HIS A 453 -33.15 -16.09 -11.45
CA HIS A 453 -33.67 -15.70 -12.76
C HIS A 453 -33.44 -14.21 -13.05
N ALA A 454 -33.69 -13.30 -12.10
CA ALA A 454 -33.44 -11.87 -12.30
C ALA A 454 -31.95 -11.56 -12.53
N LEU A 455 -31.04 -12.21 -11.80
CA LEU A 455 -29.59 -12.08 -12.00
C LEU A 455 -29.13 -12.66 -13.35
N ARG A 456 -29.72 -13.78 -13.78
CA ARG A 456 -29.48 -14.38 -15.09
C ARG A 456 -29.97 -13.49 -16.23
N ASP A 457 -31.12 -12.85 -16.08
CA ASP A 457 -31.72 -12.02 -17.13
C ASP A 457 -31.01 -10.67 -17.26
N VAL A 458 -30.57 -10.07 -16.15
CA VAL A 458 -29.66 -8.91 -16.17
C VAL A 458 -28.33 -9.25 -16.84
N PHE A 459 -27.82 -10.47 -16.62
CA PHE A 459 -26.57 -10.95 -17.22
C PHE A 459 -26.69 -11.20 -18.73
N ILE A 460 -27.74 -11.90 -19.20
CA ILE A 460 -27.99 -12.12 -20.63
C ILE A 460 -28.22 -10.78 -21.36
N GLY A 461 -28.93 -9.85 -20.71
CA GLY A 461 -29.15 -8.50 -21.25
C GLY A 461 -27.88 -7.66 -21.40
N THR A 462 -26.81 -7.94 -20.64
CA THR A 462 -25.55 -7.18 -20.74
C THR A 462 -24.39 -7.91 -21.42
N ILE A 463 -24.61 -9.15 -21.88
CA ILE A 463 -23.65 -9.86 -22.76
C ILE A 463 -24.03 -9.67 -24.23
N ASN A 464 -25.33 -9.48 -24.50
CA ASN A 464 -25.84 -9.32 -25.85
C ASN A 464 -25.91 -7.85 -26.32
N GLY A 465 -25.39 -6.90 -25.55
CA GLY A 465 -25.23 -5.49 -25.90
C GLY A 465 -23.88 -5.00 -25.39
#